data_AF-A0A6N8NQ06-F1
#
_entry.id   AF-A0A6N8NQ06-F1
#
_cell.length_a   1.000
_cell.length_b   1.000
_cell.length_c   1.000
_cell.angle_alpha   90.00
_cell.angle_beta   90.00
_cell.angle_gamma   90.00
#
_symmetry.space_group_name_H-M   'P 1'
#
loop_
_entity.id
_entity.type
_entity.pdbx_description
1 polymer ?
#
loop_
_entity_poly.entity_id
_entity_poly.type
_entity_poly.pdbx_seq_one_letter_code
_entity_poly.pdbx_strand_id
1 'polypeptide(L)'
;MQWQTKLPLIAILRGIKPDEALAHVGAVIDAGFDAVEIPLNSPQWEQSIPAIVDAYGDKALIGAGTVLKPEQVDALARMGCQLIVTPNI
;
A
#
# COMPACT_ATOMS: atom_id res chain seq x y z
N MET A 1 -17.80 11.23 3.04
CA MET A 1 -16.78 11.99 2.29
C MET A 1 -16.64 11.38 0.90
N GLN A 2 -16.28 12.17 -0.11
CA GLN A 2 -15.91 11.63 -1.44
C GLN A 2 -14.46 11.12 -1.41
N TRP A 3 -14.14 10.16 -2.27
CA TRP A 3 -12.79 9.65 -2.45
C TRP A 3 -11.85 10.76 -2.96
N GLN A 4 -10.63 10.83 -2.42
CA GLN A 4 -9.71 11.96 -2.65
C GLN A 4 -8.62 11.69 -3.71
N THR A 5 -8.53 10.47 -4.24
CA THR A 5 -7.69 10.18 -5.42
C THR A 5 -8.50 10.34 -6.71
N LYS A 6 -7.83 10.48 -7.85
CA LYS A 6 -8.44 10.75 -9.15
C LYS A 6 -9.19 9.52 -9.68
N LEU A 7 -8.63 8.33 -9.50
CA LEU A 7 -9.24 7.07 -9.91
C LEU A 7 -9.65 6.26 -8.66
N PRO A 8 -10.95 6.05 -8.39
CA PRO A 8 -11.41 5.36 -7.19
C PRO A 8 -11.26 3.82 -7.31
N LEU A 9 -10.09 3.35 -7.73
CA LEU A 9 -9.69 1.95 -7.82
C LEU A 9 -8.42 1.74 -6.99
N ILE A 10 -8.44 0.75 -6.10
CA ILE A 10 -7.29 0.40 -5.25
C ILE A 10 -6.64 -0.86 -5.84
N ALA A 11 -5.35 -0.80 -6.14
CA ALA A 11 -4.57 -1.96 -6.54
C ALA A 11 -4.12 -2.75 -5.29
N ILE A 12 -4.54 -4.02 -5.19
CA ILE A 12 -4.19 -4.91 -4.08
C ILE A 12 -3.13 -5.90 -4.54
N LEU A 13 -1.90 -5.77 -4.04
CA LEU A 13 -0.77 -6.60 -4.43
C LEU A 13 -0.51 -7.70 -3.39
N ARG A 14 -1.50 -8.56 -3.16
CA ARG A 14 -1.42 -9.64 -2.17
C ARG A 14 -0.32 -10.64 -2.50
N GLY A 15 0.55 -10.92 -1.54
CA GLY A 15 1.58 -11.95 -1.65
C GLY A 15 2.83 -11.50 -2.38
N ILE A 16 2.91 -10.21 -2.74
CA ILE A 16 4.06 -9.64 -3.45
C ILE A 16 5.32 -9.68 -2.57
N LYS A 17 6.48 -9.94 -3.19
CA LYS A 17 7.78 -9.95 -2.51
C LYS A 17 8.50 -8.59 -2.63
N PRO A 18 9.45 -8.27 -1.73
CA PRO A 18 10.17 -7.00 -1.78
C PRO A 18 10.92 -6.74 -3.10
N ASP A 19 11.48 -7.79 -3.72
CA ASP A 19 12.29 -7.69 -4.93
C ASP A 19 11.48 -7.37 -6.20
N GLU A 20 10.17 -7.64 -6.19
CA GLU A 20 9.25 -7.37 -7.30
C GLU A 20 8.30 -6.19 -7.01
N ALA A 21 8.25 -5.71 -5.76
CA ALA A 21 7.30 -4.68 -5.32
C ALA A 21 7.36 -3.40 -6.16
N LEU A 22 8.54 -2.81 -6.34
CA LEU A 22 8.69 -1.55 -7.07
C LEU A 22 8.24 -1.67 -8.52
N ALA A 23 8.59 -2.77 -9.19
CA ALA A 23 8.24 -2.99 -10.60
C ALA A 23 6.71 -3.08 -10.79
N HIS A 24 6.03 -3.84 -9.94
CA HIS A 24 4.58 -4.02 -10.03
C HIS A 24 3.80 -2.76 -9.60
N VAL A 25 4.27 -2.04 -8.56
CA VAL A 25 3.67 -0.77 -8.15
C VAL A 25 3.84 0.29 -9.25
N GLY A 26 5.03 0.38 -9.85
CA GLY A 26 5.28 1.25 -10.99
C GLY A 26 4.32 0.96 -12.15
N ALA A 27 4.12 -0.32 -12.49
CA ALA A 27 3.24 -0.72 -13.58
C ALA A 27 1.77 -0.28 -13.38
N VAL A 28 1.22 -0.41 -12.17
CA VAL A 28 -0.17 0.03 -11.92
C VAL A 28 -0.28 1.56 -11.92
N ILE A 29 0.74 2.27 -11.42
CA ILE A 29 0.76 3.74 -11.45
C ILE A 29 0.86 4.26 -12.88
N ASP A 30 1.73 3.66 -13.71
CA ASP A 30 1.86 4.00 -15.13
C ASP A 30 0.55 3.74 -15.90
N ALA A 31 -0.24 2.76 -15.47
CA ALA A 31 -1.58 2.46 -16.00
C ALA A 31 -2.68 3.42 -15.47
N GLY A 32 -2.36 4.33 -14.56
CA GLY A 32 -3.26 5.36 -14.04
C GLY A 32 -3.87 5.09 -12.67
N PHE A 33 -3.46 4.04 -11.95
CA PHE A 33 -3.83 3.87 -10.54
C PHE A 33 -3.11 4.91 -9.68
N ASP A 34 -3.83 5.46 -8.70
CA ASP A 34 -3.29 6.39 -7.72
C ASP A 34 -3.66 6.01 -6.27
N ALA A 35 -4.03 4.74 -6.06
CA ALA A 35 -4.15 4.11 -4.74
C ALA A 35 -3.67 2.65 -4.80
N VAL A 36 -2.76 2.27 -3.92
CA VAL A 36 -2.13 0.93 -3.89
C VAL A 36 -1.98 0.45 -2.45
N GLU A 37 -2.24 -0.83 -2.21
CA GLU A 37 -2.00 -1.45 -0.90
C GLU A 37 -1.27 -2.80 -1.01
N ILE A 38 -0.40 -3.06 -0.04
CA ILE A 38 0.21 -4.37 0.20
C ILE A 38 -0.39 -4.99 1.46
N PRO A 39 -1.05 -6.16 1.36
CA PRO A 39 -1.58 -6.86 2.51
C PRO A 39 -0.49 -7.33 3.49
N LEU A 40 -0.73 -7.22 4.80
CA LEU A 40 0.21 -7.66 5.86
C LEU A 40 0.41 -9.18 5.95
N ASN A 41 -0.32 -9.96 5.15
CA ASN A 41 -0.04 -11.37 4.94
C ASN A 41 0.85 -11.65 3.71
N SER A 42 1.40 -10.60 3.09
CA SER A 42 2.46 -10.69 2.09
C SER A 42 3.81 -10.90 2.78
N PRO A 43 4.75 -11.66 2.17
CA PRO A 43 6.04 -11.93 2.78
C PRO A 43 6.87 -10.65 2.90
N GLN A 44 7.41 -10.37 4.10
CA GLN A 44 8.32 -9.24 4.35
C GLN A 44 7.71 -7.87 3.96
N TRP A 45 6.43 -7.65 4.24
CA TRP A 45 5.74 -6.39 3.96
C TRP A 45 6.43 -5.18 4.61
N GLU A 46 7.11 -5.40 5.73
CA GLU A 46 7.90 -4.41 6.47
C GLU A 46 9.10 -3.89 5.68
N GLN A 47 9.52 -4.58 4.62
CA GLN A 47 10.51 -4.10 3.65
C GLN A 47 9.84 -3.45 2.44
N SER A 48 8.80 -4.09 1.90
CA SER A 48 8.12 -3.62 0.68
C SER A 48 7.42 -2.29 0.87
N ILE A 49 6.65 -2.11 1.96
CA ILE A 49 5.84 -0.92 2.21
C ILE A 49 6.67 0.35 2.29
N PRO A 50 7.69 0.48 3.16
CA PRO A 50 8.50 1.71 3.19
C PRO A 50 9.20 1.96 1.84
N ALA A 51 9.67 0.92 1.15
CA ALA A 51 10.30 1.08 -0.16
C ALA A 51 9.35 1.68 -1.21
N ILE A 52 8.07 1.26 -1.24
CA ILE A 52 7.08 1.81 -2.17
C ILE A 52 6.58 3.18 -1.73
N VAL A 53 6.55 3.47 -0.42
CA VAL A 53 6.27 4.82 0.11
C VAL A 53 7.35 5.79 -0.36
N ASP A 54 8.62 5.45 -0.18
CA ASP A 54 9.75 6.29 -0.59
C ASP A 54 9.79 6.52 -2.11
N ALA A 55 9.45 5.50 -2.89
CA ALA A 55 9.50 5.58 -4.36
C ALA A 55 8.26 6.26 -5.00
N TYR A 56 7.08 6.11 -4.41
CA TYR A 56 5.80 6.43 -5.05
C TYR A 56 4.81 7.22 -4.19
N GLY A 57 5.10 7.51 -2.91
CA GLY A 57 4.18 8.18 -1.99
C GLY A 57 3.80 9.62 -2.38
N ASP A 58 4.59 10.27 -3.24
CA ASP A 58 4.25 11.59 -3.82
C ASP A 58 3.31 11.48 -5.04
N LYS A 59 3.13 10.28 -5.60
CA LYS A 59 2.38 10.04 -6.85
C LYS A 59 1.08 9.28 -6.64
N ALA A 60 1.02 8.43 -5.62
CA ALA A 60 -0.13 7.59 -5.32
C ALA A 60 -0.34 7.50 -3.80
N LEU A 61 -1.58 7.22 -3.40
CA LEU A 61 -1.94 6.91 -2.02
C LEU A 61 -1.44 5.49 -1.70
N ILE A 62 -0.36 5.39 -0.93
CA ILE A 62 0.29 4.12 -0.60
C ILE A 62 -0.17 3.59 0.76
N GLY A 63 -0.58 2.33 0.80
CA GLY A 63 -1.25 1.74 1.95
C GLY A 63 -0.87 0.30 2.29
N ALA A 64 -1.55 -0.21 3.31
CA ALA A 64 -1.50 -1.59 3.74
C ALA A 64 -2.90 -2.17 3.91
N GLY A 65 -3.05 -3.44 3.54
CA GLY A 65 -4.28 -4.19 3.72
C GLY A 65 -4.15 -5.32 4.73
N THR A 66 -5.26 -5.96 5.07
CA THR A 66 -5.28 -7.05 6.08
C THR A 66 -4.69 -6.59 7.42
N VAL A 67 -4.91 -5.32 7.77
CA VAL A 67 -4.52 -4.78 9.08
C VAL A 67 -5.56 -5.23 10.10
N LEU A 68 -5.12 -5.91 11.15
CA LEU A 68 -6.00 -6.58 12.12
C LEU A 68 -5.80 -6.10 13.55
N LYS A 69 -4.71 -5.36 13.84
CA LYS A 69 -4.35 -4.97 15.19
C LYS A 69 -3.90 -3.51 15.27
N PRO A 70 -4.23 -2.78 16.36
CA PRO A 70 -3.80 -1.39 16.53
C PRO A 70 -2.29 -1.18 16.42
N GLU A 71 -1.47 -2.07 16.98
CA GLU A 71 0.00 -1.96 16.93
C GLU A 71 0.57 -2.04 15.51
N GLN A 72 -0.16 -2.67 14.58
CA GLN A 72 0.21 -2.67 13.16
C GLN A 72 0.00 -1.29 12.54
N VAL A 73 -1.04 -0.55 12.95
CA VAL A 73 -1.25 0.84 12.53
C VAL A 73 -0.09 1.72 13.01
N ASP A 74 0.36 1.55 14.25
CA ASP A 74 1.52 2.30 14.77
C ASP A 74 2.81 2.02 13.99
N ALA A 75 3.04 0.76 13.60
CA ALA A 75 4.19 0.39 12.79
C ALA A 75 4.11 1.01 11.38
N LEU A 76 2.94 0.91 10.74
CA LEU A 76 2.67 1.44 9.41
C LEU A 76 2.77 2.97 9.36
N ALA A 77 2.30 3.66 10.40
CA ALA A 77 2.44 5.12 10.52
C ALA A 77 3.91 5.55 10.52
N ARG A 78 4.79 4.80 11.21
CA ARG A 78 6.25 5.06 11.21
C ARG A 78 6.90 4.80 9.85
N MET A 79 6.30 3.94 9.03
CA MET A 79 6.73 3.66 7.64
C MET A 79 6.18 4.67 6.63
N GLY A 80 5.40 5.67 7.05
CA GLY A 80 4.79 6.64 6.15
C GLY A 80 3.58 6.11 5.37
N CYS A 81 2.96 5.02 5.82
CA CYS A 81 1.74 4.49 5.24
C CYS A 81 0.58 5.50 5.35
N GLN A 82 -0.15 5.71 4.25
CA GLN A 82 -1.19 6.74 4.14
C GLN A 82 -2.62 6.15 4.05
N LEU A 83 -2.74 4.84 3.80
CA LEU A 83 -4.01 4.12 3.62
C LEU A 83 -4.02 2.81 4.40
N ILE A 84 -5.12 2.54 5.13
CA ILE A 84 -5.34 1.30 5.87
C ILE A 84 -6.60 0.61 5.32
N VAL A 85 -6.47 -0.65 4.94
CA VAL A 85 -7.57 -1.52 4.50
C VAL A 85 -7.67 -2.72 5.44
N THR A 86 -8.87 -3.02 5.92
CA THR A 86 -9.15 -4.11 6.86
C THR A 86 -10.14 -5.10 6.23
N PRO A 87 -10.06 -6.40 6.57
CA PRO A 87 -11.02 -7.41 6.09
C PRO A 87 -12.31 -7.42 6.93
N ASN A 88 -12.32 -6.68 8.05
CA ASN A 88 -13.40 -6.62 9.02
C ASN A 88 -13.59 -5.19 9.55
N ILE A 89 -14.71 -4.98 10.23
CA ILE A 89 -15.04 -3.78 11.00
C ILE A 89 -14.68 -4.03 12.46
#